data_AF-A0A8S3WDC0-F1
#
_entry.id   AF-A0A8S3WDC0-F1
#
_cell.length_a   1.000
_cell.length_b   1.000
_cell.length_c   1.000
_cell.angle_alpha   90.00
_cell.angle_beta   90.00
_cell.angle_gamma   90.00
#
_symmetry.space_group_name_H-M   'P 1'
#
loop_
_entity.id
_entity.type
_entity.pdbx_description
1 polymer ?
#
loop_
_entity_poly.entity_id
_entity_poly.type
_entity_poly.pdbx_seq_one_letter_code
_entity_poly.pdbx_strand_id
1 'polypeptide(L)'
;MDNFQTAVVTCTTIGELYGDTSEHDDNGVLERLKQLVKNNFPEGWREWKVARLSKEDTVGANPDPQLLNKLRYALPTIGIATAFKPEATFLSERPYRDYKAKMLDWAFCRALIMSPSALANLIRGSATQTMILLQKYRIVYILCWYRDKKARIN
;
A
#
# COMPACT_ATOMS: atom_id res chain seq x y z
N MET A 1 3.92 27.22 -24.46
CA MET A 1 5.01 26.24 -24.71
C MET A 1 5.06 25.38 -23.47
N ASP A 2 4.17 24.40 -23.40
CA ASP A 2 4.03 23.53 -22.24
C ASP A 2 4.91 22.30 -22.44
N ASN A 3 6.05 22.29 -21.74
CA ASN A 3 6.90 21.12 -21.60
C ASN A 3 6.12 20.07 -20.78
N PHE A 4 5.38 19.21 -21.46
CA PHE A 4 4.99 17.92 -20.89
C PHE A 4 6.27 17.10 -20.74
N GLN A 5 6.92 17.23 -19.58
CA GLN A 5 7.94 16.31 -19.14
C GLN A 5 7.27 14.94 -19.04
N THR A 6 7.41 14.11 -20.07
CA THR A 6 6.99 12.71 -20.02
C THR A 6 7.84 12.07 -18.93
N ALA A 7 7.29 11.96 -17.71
CA ALA A 7 7.95 11.26 -16.63
C ALA A 7 8.31 9.87 -17.16
N VAL A 8 9.60 9.54 -17.15
CA VAL A 8 10.07 8.21 -17.55
C VAL A 8 9.55 7.26 -16.50
N VAL A 9 8.39 6.66 -16.75
CA VAL A 9 7.80 5.65 -15.88
C VAL A 9 8.71 4.44 -15.95
N THR A 10 9.58 4.31 -14.94
CA THR A 10 10.46 3.15 -14.80
C THR A 10 9.66 2.01 -14.19
N CYS A 11 9.48 0.93 -14.95
CA CYS A 11 8.86 -0.29 -14.45
C CYS A 11 9.86 -1.05 -13.58
N THR A 12 9.50 -1.32 -12.34
CA THR A 12 10.28 -2.09 -11.37
C THR A 12 9.44 -3.24 -10.82
N THR A 13 10.06 -4.11 -10.03
CA THR A 13 9.35 -5.17 -9.30
C THR A 13 9.15 -4.80 -7.84
N ILE A 14 8.10 -5.33 -7.20
CA ILE A 14 7.92 -5.14 -5.75
C ILE A 14 9.12 -5.71 -4.97
N GLY A 15 9.76 -6.77 -5.47
CA GLY A 15 10.96 -7.36 -4.88
C GLY A 15 12.17 -6.42 -4.88
N GLU A 16 12.39 -5.67 -5.97
CA GLU A 16 13.42 -4.64 -6.03
C GLU A 16 13.16 -3.52 -5.03
N LEU A 17 11.92 -3.03 -4.95
CA LEU A 17 11.52 -2.01 -3.98
C LEU A 17 11.63 -2.51 -2.52
N TYR A 18 11.39 -3.80 -2.29
CA TYR A 18 11.56 -4.41 -0.97
C TYR A 18 13.04 -4.43 -0.53
N GLY A 19 13.95 -4.67 -1.47
CA GLY A 19 15.39 -4.69 -1.24
C GLY A 19 16.04 -3.31 -1.16
N ASP A 20 15.31 -2.25 -1.53
CA ASP A 20 15.83 -0.90 -1.50
C ASP A 20 16.03 -0.43 -0.03
N THR A 21 17.29 -0.19 0.33
CA THR A 21 17.71 0.32 1.65
C THR A 21 17.99 1.82 1.61
N SER A 22 17.91 2.47 0.43
CA SER A 22 18.11 3.91 0.30
C SER A 22 16.99 4.73 0.95
N GLU A 23 15.86 4.08 1.23
CA GLU A 23 14.74 4.66 1.94
C GLU A 23 15.01 4.67 3.44
N HIS A 24 15.51 5.81 3.95
CA HIS A 24 15.73 6.02 5.38
C HIS A 24 14.45 5.77 6.18
N ASP A 25 14.53 4.83 7.11
CA ASP A 25 13.50 4.54 8.10
C ASP A 25 14.09 4.66 9.49
N ASP A 26 14.03 5.87 10.04
CA ASP A 26 14.67 6.21 11.32
C ASP A 26 14.14 5.39 12.51
N ASN A 27 12.98 4.72 12.37
CA ASN A 27 12.27 4.06 13.46
C ASN A 27 12.00 2.54 13.25
N GLY A 28 12.57 1.93 12.21
CA GLY A 28 12.34 0.52 11.87
C GLY A 28 10.89 0.17 11.49
N VAL A 29 10.06 1.17 11.15
CA VAL A 29 8.66 1.01 10.73
C VAL A 29 8.56 0.31 9.38
N LEU A 30 9.38 0.70 8.42
CA LEU A 30 9.44 0.14 7.07
C LEU A 30 9.80 -1.34 7.13
N GLU A 31 10.76 -1.74 7.96
CA GLU A 31 11.10 -3.15 8.15
C GLU A 31 9.94 -3.95 8.76
N ARG A 32 9.21 -3.38 9.73
CA ARG A 32 7.99 -4.03 10.27
C ARG A 32 6.90 -4.17 9.20
N LEU A 33 6.71 -3.16 8.34
CA LEU A 33 5.78 -3.22 7.21
C LEU A 33 6.22 -4.25 6.16
N LYS A 34 7.52 -4.35 5.86
CA LYS A 34 8.10 -5.36 4.98
C LYS A 34 7.84 -6.78 5.51
N GLN A 35 8.02 -7.02 6.81
CA GLN A 35 7.65 -8.28 7.44
C GLN A 35 6.15 -8.56 7.35
N LEU A 36 5.31 -7.53 7.52
CA LEU A 36 3.86 -7.66 7.36
C LEU A 36 3.50 -8.12 5.94
N VAL A 37 4.12 -7.55 4.90
CA VAL A 37 3.94 -8.00 3.51
C VAL A 37 4.37 -9.45 3.34
N LYS A 38 5.58 -9.80 3.81
CA LYS A 38 6.11 -11.17 3.72
C LYS A 38 5.16 -12.20 4.34
N ASN A 39 4.49 -11.86 5.43
CA ASN A 39 3.58 -12.76 6.15
C ASN A 39 2.18 -12.86 5.53
N ASN A 40 1.73 -11.82 4.80
CA ASN A 40 0.35 -11.75 4.30
C ASN A 40 0.25 -12.00 2.78
N PHE A 41 1.35 -11.88 2.04
CA PHE A 41 1.33 -12.01 0.59
C PHE A 41 1.67 -13.44 0.16
N PRO A 42 1.02 -13.96 -0.90
CA PRO A 42 1.28 -15.30 -1.38
C PRO A 42 2.58 -15.34 -2.18
N GLU A 43 3.08 -16.55 -2.38
CA GLU A 43 4.28 -16.81 -3.16
C GLU A 43 4.25 -16.14 -4.56
N GLY A 44 5.40 -15.62 -4.99
CA GLY A 44 5.55 -14.87 -6.24
C GLY A 44 5.22 -13.38 -6.17
N TRP A 45 4.91 -12.81 -4.99
CA TRP A 45 4.61 -11.39 -4.85
C TRP A 45 5.75 -10.44 -5.24
N ARG A 46 7.00 -10.91 -5.09
CA ARG A 46 8.20 -10.14 -5.42
C ARG A 46 8.31 -9.82 -6.91
N GLU A 47 7.70 -10.65 -7.77
CA GLU A 47 7.79 -10.51 -9.23
C GLU A 47 6.73 -9.57 -9.79
N TRP A 48 5.83 -9.05 -8.97
CA TRP A 48 4.78 -8.14 -9.46
C TRP A 48 5.40 -6.86 -9.96
N LYS A 49 5.04 -6.52 -11.19
CA LYS A 49 5.50 -5.30 -11.86
C LYS A 49 4.70 -4.11 -11.36
N VAL A 50 5.41 -3.06 -11.01
CA VAL A 50 4.87 -1.79 -10.53
C VAL A 50 5.67 -0.64 -11.14
N ALA A 51 5.01 0.48 -11.38
CA ALA A 51 5.66 1.72 -11.75
C ALA A 51 6.38 2.29 -10.53
N ARG A 52 7.66 2.63 -10.68
CA ARG A 52 8.40 3.39 -9.67
C ARG A 52 8.01 4.86 -9.79
N LEU A 53 7.00 5.26 -9.02
CA LEU A 53 6.50 6.63 -9.00
C LEU A 53 7.07 7.41 -7.81
N SER A 54 7.34 8.69 -8.03
CA SER A 54 7.63 9.65 -6.95
C SER A 54 6.35 9.95 -6.16
N LYS A 55 6.48 10.54 -4.97
CA LYS A 55 5.32 10.95 -4.18
C LYS A 55 4.48 11.99 -4.93
N GLU A 56 5.16 12.90 -5.61
CA GLU A 56 4.59 13.98 -6.42
C GLU A 56 3.79 13.42 -7.59
N ASP A 57 4.31 12.42 -8.29
CA ASP A 57 3.59 11.77 -9.40
C ASP A 57 2.40 10.94 -8.92
N THR A 58 2.44 10.48 -7.67
CA THR A 58 1.39 9.61 -7.10
C THR A 58 0.24 10.44 -6.55
N VAL A 59 0.52 11.39 -5.65
CA VAL A 59 -0.51 12.14 -4.91
C VAL A 59 -0.36 13.67 -5.02
N GLY A 60 0.60 14.16 -5.80
CA GLY A 60 0.98 15.57 -5.84
C GLY A 60 1.89 15.97 -4.68
N ALA A 61 2.51 17.15 -4.79
CA ALA A 61 3.38 17.69 -3.74
C ALA A 61 2.63 17.92 -2.40
N ASN A 62 1.34 18.27 -2.48
CA ASN A 62 0.46 18.45 -1.32
C ASN A 62 -0.78 17.55 -1.47
N PRO A 63 -0.78 16.35 -0.86
CA PRO A 63 -1.90 15.43 -0.99
C PRO A 63 -3.16 15.97 -0.30
N ASP A 64 -4.28 15.96 -1.02
CA ASP A 64 -5.60 16.31 -0.47
C ASP A 64 -5.97 15.37 0.70
N PRO A 65 -6.35 15.90 1.88
CA PRO A 65 -6.88 15.10 2.98
C PRO A 65 -8.00 14.12 2.59
N GLN A 66 -8.86 14.47 1.63
CA GLN A 66 -9.90 13.56 1.15
C GLN A 66 -9.34 12.37 0.39
N LEU A 67 -8.26 12.57 -0.37
CA LEU A 67 -7.55 11.50 -1.06
C LEU A 67 -6.90 10.56 -0.04
N LEU A 68 -6.21 11.12 0.96
CA LEU A 68 -5.56 10.34 2.04
C LEU A 68 -6.55 9.46 2.81
N ASN A 69 -7.77 9.95 3.03
CA ASN A 69 -8.82 9.16 3.68
C ASN A 69 -9.25 7.96 2.81
N LYS A 70 -9.35 8.17 1.48
CA LYS A 70 -9.73 7.14 0.50
C LYS A 70 -8.61 6.15 0.15
N LEU A 71 -7.36 6.46 0.53
CA LEU A 71 -6.23 5.56 0.33
C LEU A 71 -6.46 4.24 1.06
N ARG A 72 -6.35 3.13 0.33
CA ARG A 72 -6.30 1.78 0.88
C ARG A 72 -5.04 1.09 0.41
N TYR A 73 -4.35 0.46 1.35
CA TYR A 73 -3.16 -0.34 1.08
C TYR A 73 -3.55 -1.81 1.00
N ALA A 74 -2.71 -2.62 0.35
CA ALA A 74 -2.82 -4.07 0.34
C ALA A 74 -2.46 -4.73 1.69
N LEU A 75 -2.12 -3.92 2.70
CA LEU A 75 -1.78 -4.35 4.05
C LEU A 75 -2.97 -4.22 5.01
N PRO A 76 -3.11 -5.12 5.99
CA PRO A 76 -4.16 -5.03 7.00
C PRO A 76 -3.99 -3.76 7.85
N THR A 77 -5.09 -3.04 8.08
CA THR A 77 -5.12 -1.79 8.87
C THR A 77 -4.52 -1.93 10.27
N ILE A 78 -4.84 -3.03 10.95
CA ILE A 78 -4.27 -3.32 12.28
C ILE A 78 -2.76 -3.53 12.19
N GLY A 79 -2.28 -4.24 11.16
CA GLY A 79 -0.85 -4.47 10.96
C GLY A 79 -0.07 -3.19 10.65
N ILE A 80 -0.68 -2.24 9.93
CA ILE A 80 -0.09 -0.91 9.73
C ILE A 80 -0.03 -0.17 11.08
N ALA A 81 -1.13 -0.15 11.83
CA ALA A 81 -1.18 0.54 13.12
C ALA A 81 -0.13 -0.01 14.11
N THR A 82 0.02 -1.32 14.21
CA THR A 82 1.01 -1.96 15.09
C THR A 82 2.45 -1.75 14.60
N ALA A 83 2.67 -1.63 13.28
CA ALA A 83 3.99 -1.30 12.74
C ALA A 83 4.44 0.12 13.13
N PHE A 84 3.51 1.08 13.23
CA PHE A 84 3.81 2.45 13.65
C PHE A 84 3.83 2.61 15.17
N LYS A 85 2.88 2.00 15.88
CA LYS A 85 2.78 2.02 17.34
C LYS A 85 2.41 0.62 17.86
N PRO A 86 3.39 -0.21 18.23
CA PRO A 86 3.14 -1.56 18.70
C PRO A 86 2.35 -1.60 20.02
N GLU A 87 2.45 -0.55 20.84
CA GLU A 87 1.79 -0.43 22.15
C GLU A 87 0.37 0.14 22.06
N ALA A 88 -0.09 0.57 20.89
CA ALA A 88 -1.39 1.22 20.76
C ALA A 88 -2.54 0.20 20.83
N THR A 89 -3.34 0.27 21.90
CA THR A 89 -4.56 -0.55 22.07
C THR A 89 -5.73 -0.02 21.23
N PHE A 90 -5.73 1.27 20.88
CA PHE A 90 -6.80 1.92 20.13
C PHE A 90 -6.24 2.68 18.92
N LEU A 91 -6.96 2.60 17.80
CA LEU A 91 -6.63 3.30 16.56
C LEU A 91 -7.63 4.43 16.34
N SER A 92 -7.18 5.67 16.54
CA SER A 92 -7.94 6.85 16.12
C SER A 92 -7.66 7.18 14.65
N GLU A 93 -8.66 7.74 13.97
CA GLU A 93 -8.62 7.98 12.53
C GLU A 93 -7.55 9.01 12.14
N ARG A 94 -7.35 10.03 12.96
CA ARG A 94 -6.37 11.11 12.73
C ARG A 94 -4.93 10.60 12.64
N PRO A 95 -4.35 9.90 13.64
CA PRO A 95 -3.01 9.36 13.53
C PRO A 95 -2.91 8.26 12.48
N TYR A 96 -3.98 7.50 12.22
CA TYR A 96 -3.97 6.51 11.13
C TYR A 96 -3.78 7.18 9.76
N ARG A 97 -4.41 8.33 9.54
CA ARG A 97 -4.19 9.13 8.32
C ARG A 97 -2.74 9.62 8.23
N ASP A 98 -2.15 10.05 9.35
CA ASP A 98 -0.75 10.49 9.37
C ASP A 98 0.21 9.34 9.05
N TYR A 99 -0.10 8.10 9.49
CA TYR A 99 0.66 6.91 9.09
C TYR A 99 0.59 6.66 7.59
N LYS A 100 -0.60 6.78 6.98
CA LYS A 100 -0.74 6.66 5.51
C LYS A 100 0.07 7.74 4.78
N ALA A 101 0.05 8.97 5.28
CA ALA A 101 0.83 10.05 4.69
C ALA A 101 2.34 9.75 4.73
N LYS A 102 2.85 9.26 5.86
CA LYS A 102 4.25 8.83 6.01
C LYS A 102 4.58 7.62 5.14
N MET A 103 3.65 6.68 4.97
CA MET A 103 3.81 5.55 4.05
C MET A 103 3.99 6.00 2.59
N LEU A 104 3.53 7.18 2.20
CA LEU A 104 3.74 7.68 0.84
C LEU A 104 5.18 8.13 0.59
N ASP A 105 6.01 8.30 1.62
CA ASP A 105 7.42 8.68 1.45
C ASP A 105 8.27 7.50 0.94
N TRP A 106 7.83 6.26 1.22
CA TRP A 106 8.49 5.03 0.78
C TRP A 106 7.92 4.48 -0.53
N ALA A 107 8.74 4.29 -1.56
CA ALA A 107 8.36 3.74 -2.86
C ALA A 107 7.77 2.34 -2.72
N PHE A 108 8.33 1.54 -1.81
CA PHE A 108 7.77 0.23 -1.48
C PHE A 108 6.31 0.33 -1.04
N CYS A 109 5.99 1.27 -0.15
CA CYS A 109 4.63 1.44 0.35
C CYS A 109 3.69 2.06 -0.69
N ARG A 110 4.19 2.96 -1.56
CA ARG A 110 3.43 3.48 -2.70
C ARG A 110 2.98 2.36 -3.64
N ALA A 111 3.84 1.39 -3.92
CA ALA A 111 3.51 0.23 -4.75
C ALA A 111 2.36 -0.64 -4.20
N LEU A 112 2.11 -0.57 -2.88
CA LEU A 112 1.08 -1.35 -2.19
C LEU A 112 -0.31 -0.68 -2.20
N ILE A 113 -0.49 0.46 -2.87
CA ILE A 113 -1.78 1.14 -2.89
C ILE A 113 -2.78 0.39 -3.78
N MET A 114 -3.99 0.17 -3.26
CA MET A 114 -5.09 -0.57 -3.90
C MET A 114 -6.27 0.32 -4.27
N SER A 115 -6.45 1.45 -3.58
CA SER A 115 -7.54 2.40 -3.80
C SER A 115 -7.02 3.81 -3.55
N PRO A 116 -7.50 4.83 -4.30
CA PRO A 116 -8.50 4.78 -5.38
C PRO A 116 -8.05 4.01 -6.63
N SER A 117 -9.00 3.50 -7.42
CA SER A 117 -8.74 2.69 -8.62
C SER A 117 -7.89 3.43 -9.66
N ALA A 118 -8.09 4.75 -9.82
CA ALA A 118 -7.27 5.57 -10.70
C ALA A 118 -5.78 5.50 -10.33
N LEU A 119 -5.46 5.59 -9.03
CA LEU A 119 -4.10 5.53 -8.51
C LEU A 119 -3.51 4.12 -8.60
N ALA A 120 -4.32 3.12 -8.26
CA ALA A 120 -3.96 1.71 -8.41
C ALA A 120 -3.60 1.36 -9.87
N ASN A 121 -4.36 1.89 -10.83
CA ASN A 121 -4.13 1.69 -12.26
C ASN A 121 -2.88 2.44 -12.75
N LEU A 122 -2.61 3.61 -12.18
CA LEU A 122 -1.37 4.36 -12.45
C LEU A 122 -0.14 3.55 -12.01
N ILE A 123 -0.20 2.93 -10.84
CA ILE A 123 0.91 2.17 -10.24
C ILE A 123 1.12 0.82 -10.94
N ARG A 124 0.05 0.07 -11.25
CA ARG A 124 0.16 -1.29 -11.81
C ARG A 124 0.00 -1.37 -13.32
N GLY A 125 -0.30 -0.26 -14.00
CA GLY A 125 -0.75 -0.30 -15.38
C GLY A 125 -2.15 -0.92 -15.52
N SER A 126 -2.79 -0.67 -16.67
CA SER A 126 -4.20 -0.97 -17.03
C SER A 126 -4.95 -2.03 -16.20
N ALA A 127 -6.20 -1.69 -15.85
CA ALA A 127 -7.20 -2.40 -15.05
C ALA A 127 -7.33 -3.93 -15.29
N THR A 128 -6.91 -4.43 -16.44
CA THR A 128 -6.90 -5.86 -16.80
C THR A 128 -5.96 -6.70 -15.90
N GLN A 129 -4.79 -6.18 -15.51
CA GLN A 129 -3.89 -6.89 -14.57
C GLN A 129 -4.34 -6.78 -13.11
N THR A 130 -4.94 -5.66 -12.74
CA THR A 130 -5.52 -5.46 -11.40
C THR A 130 -6.73 -6.38 -11.18
N MET A 131 -7.54 -6.66 -12.20
CA MET A 131 -8.61 -7.68 -12.11
C MET A 131 -8.07 -9.10 -11.88
N ILE A 132 -6.95 -9.48 -12.50
CA ILE A 132 -6.32 -10.81 -12.31
C ILE A 132 -5.76 -10.93 -10.88
N LEU A 133 -5.09 -9.89 -10.37
CA LEU A 133 -4.63 -9.84 -8.98
C LEU A 133 -5.82 -9.90 -8.01
N LEU A 134 -6.86 -9.09 -8.20
CA LEU A 134 -8.05 -9.08 -7.34
C LEU A 134 -8.86 -10.39 -7.43
N GLN A 135 -8.92 -11.06 -8.59
CA GLN A 135 -9.53 -12.38 -8.72
C GLN A 135 -8.78 -13.44 -7.91
N LYS A 136 -7.44 -13.39 -7.89
CA LYS A 136 -6.61 -14.33 -7.12
C LYS A 136 -6.76 -14.13 -5.60
N TYR A 137 -7.06 -12.91 -5.14
CA TYR A 137 -7.29 -12.58 -3.72
C TYR A 137 -8.74 -12.67 -3.23
N ARG A 138 -9.71 -12.94 -4.11
CA ARG A 138 -11.14 -13.06 -3.73
C ARG A 138 -11.46 -14.26 -2.83
N ILE A 139 -10.54 -15.22 -2.67
CA ILE A 139 -10.75 -16.38 -1.78
C ILE A 139 -10.45 -16.05 -0.30
N VAL A 140 -9.62 -15.05 0.00
CA VAL A 140 -9.24 -14.74 1.39
C VAL A 140 -10.17 -13.71 2.04
N TYR A 141 -10.74 -12.77 1.27
CA TYR A 141 -11.60 -11.72 1.83
C TYR A 141 -12.98 -12.20 2.29
N ILE A 142 -13.46 -13.34 1.79
CA ILE A 142 -14.74 -13.91 2.25
C ILE A 142 -14.59 -14.60 3.61
N LEU A 143 -13.44 -15.17 3.93
CA LEU A 143 -13.25 -15.88 5.20
C LEU A 143 -13.04 -14.94 6.40
N CYS A 144 -12.37 -13.80 6.22
CA CYS A 144 -12.16 -12.85 7.31
C CYS A 144 -13.46 -12.11 7.72
N TRP A 145 -14.35 -11.83 6.76
CA TRP A 145 -15.66 -11.24 7.09
C TRP A 145 -16.65 -12.27 7.68
N TYR A 146 -16.52 -13.55 7.33
CA TYR A 146 -17.39 -14.61 7.88
C TYR A 146 -17.00 -15.04 9.30
N ARG A 147 -15.72 -14.94 9.68
CA ARG A 147 -15.26 -15.35 11.02
C ARG A 147 -15.63 -14.34 12.12
N ASP A 148 -15.80 -13.07 11.77
CA ASP A 148 -16.16 -12.02 12.74
C ASP A 148 -17.69 -11.91 12.98
N LYS A 149 -18.52 -12.38 12.03
CA LYS A 149 -19.99 -12.47 12.26
C LYS A 149 -20.43 -13.66 13.10
N LYS A 150 -19.67 -14.77 13.11
CA LYS A 150 -20.00 -15.96 13.92
C LYS A 150 -19.64 -15.80 15.42
N ALA A 151 -18.84 -14.80 15.78
CA ALA A 151 -18.45 -14.51 17.17
C ALA A 151 -19.38 -13.52 17.89
N ARG A 152 -20.44 -13.02 17.23
CA ARG A 152 -21.44 -12.11 17.83
C ARG A 152 -22.86 -12.70 17.88
N ILE A 153 -23.00 -13.99 17.59
CA ILE A 153 -24.24 -14.74 17.79
C ILE A 153 -23.88 -15.98 18.61
N ASN A 154 -23.55 -15.75 19.88
CA ASN A 154 -23.71 -16.65 21.01
C ASN A 154 -23.57 -15.81 22.28
#